data_AF-S5XJ97-F1
#
_entry.id   AF-S5XJ97-F1
#
_cell.length_a   1.000
_cell.length_b   1.000
_cell.length_c   1.000
_cell.angle_alpha   90.00
_cell.angle_beta   90.00
_cell.angle_gamma   90.00
#
_symmetry.space_group_name_H-M   'P 1'
#
loop_
_entity.id
_entity.type
_entity.pdbx_description
1 polymer ?
#
loop_
_entity_poly.entity_id
_entity_poly.type
_entity_poly.pdbx_seq_one_letter_code
_entity_poly.pdbx_strand_id
1 'polypeptide(L)'
;MTRLEGLSPLDEQLGSFPKRAVIDLLEPLLFPPERPPSPEMPEGTPRAYAILDAAKLVNLSETLETSGLPHRCLFKGAAQETWGHVAPWLVALDQENRLTRRLFTQGEGPVGLWDLAPALYFTSTLGLHELWRHFRKFTRIEDEAGKWIYFRFWEAISIRMLYLSRDLPSAAAFFRPCPVLIAPVPREGACLIVSQSLSAPGMSPPPPALMETAP
;
A
#
# COMPACT_ATOMS: atom_id res chain seq x y z
N MET A 1 -12.28 -2.29 -7.45
CA MET A 1 -11.14 -1.36 -7.49
C MET A 1 -11.70 -0.04 -7.95
N THR A 2 -11.48 0.98 -7.16
CA THR A 2 -11.99 2.33 -7.40
C THR A 2 -10.81 3.22 -7.71
N ARG A 3 -11.01 4.18 -8.61
CA ARG A 3 -10.04 5.24 -8.88
C ARG A 3 -10.41 6.44 -8.03
N LEU A 4 -9.49 6.92 -7.22
CA LEU A 4 -9.64 8.14 -6.43
C LEU A 4 -8.84 9.25 -7.08
N GLU A 5 -9.51 10.35 -7.42
CA GLU A 5 -8.95 11.53 -8.09
C GLU A 5 -9.06 12.75 -7.16
N GLY A 6 -8.58 13.92 -7.59
CA GLY A 6 -8.61 15.14 -6.80
C GLY A 6 -7.65 15.12 -5.61
N LEU A 7 -6.63 14.27 -5.66
CA LEU A 7 -5.58 14.20 -4.64
C LEU A 7 -4.73 15.47 -4.71
N SER A 8 -4.61 16.16 -3.58
CA SER A 8 -3.66 17.26 -3.39
C SER A 8 -2.54 16.77 -2.49
N PRO A 9 -1.36 16.44 -3.05
CA PRO A 9 -0.20 16.06 -2.26
C PRO A 9 0.16 17.17 -1.27
N LEU A 10 0.84 16.79 -0.19
CA LEU A 10 1.29 17.77 0.79
C LEU A 10 2.37 18.66 0.18
N ASP A 11 2.39 19.92 0.58
CA ASP A 11 3.54 20.80 0.37
C ASP A 11 4.55 20.64 1.53
N GLU A 12 5.53 21.52 1.63
CA GLU A 12 6.52 21.51 2.72
C GLU A 12 5.90 21.78 4.11
N GLN A 13 4.66 22.28 4.15
CA GLN A 13 3.93 22.64 5.36
C GLN A 13 4.73 23.60 6.26
N LEU A 14 5.34 24.62 5.63
CA LEU A 14 6.09 25.66 6.32
C LEU A 14 5.12 26.52 7.15
N GLY A 15 5.40 26.63 8.44
CA GLY A 15 4.54 27.39 9.37
C GLY A 15 3.24 26.69 9.78
N SER A 16 2.98 25.46 9.33
CA SER A 16 1.79 24.69 9.72
C SER A 16 2.03 23.88 11.00
N PHE A 17 1.11 24.00 11.98
CA PHE A 17 1.09 23.18 13.18
C PHE A 17 -0.36 22.86 13.62
N PRO A 18 -0.73 21.59 13.84
CA PRO A 18 0.08 20.39 13.59
C PRO A 18 0.31 20.15 12.10
N LYS A 19 1.39 19.44 11.74
CA LYS A 19 1.63 19.05 10.35
C LYS A 19 0.79 17.82 10.01
N ARG A 20 0.19 17.80 8.82
CA ARG A 20 -0.52 16.64 8.26
C ARG A 20 0.43 15.55 7.85
N ALA A 21 0.12 14.31 8.25
CA ALA A 21 0.95 13.14 8.01
C ALA A 21 0.83 12.63 6.56
N VAL A 22 -0.38 12.68 6.01
CA VAL A 22 -0.70 12.16 4.68
C VAL A 22 -1.70 13.09 3.98
N ILE A 23 -2.02 12.80 2.72
CA ILE A 23 -3.06 13.51 1.96
C ILE A 23 -4.42 13.33 2.64
N ASP A 24 -5.19 14.41 2.81
CA ASP A 24 -6.47 14.43 3.54
C ASP A 24 -7.43 13.31 3.09
N LEU A 25 -7.54 13.07 1.78
CA LEU A 25 -8.42 12.01 1.23
C LEU A 25 -7.96 10.57 1.56
N LEU A 26 -6.68 10.38 1.91
CA LEU A 26 -6.10 9.09 2.26
C LEU A 26 -5.98 8.88 3.77
N GLU A 27 -6.04 9.95 4.56
CA GLU A 27 -5.89 9.89 6.01
C GLU A 27 -6.90 8.95 6.68
N PRO A 28 -8.22 9.02 6.43
CA PRO A 28 -9.18 8.11 7.05
C PRO A 28 -8.97 6.63 6.67
N LEU A 29 -8.33 6.37 5.53
CA LEU A 29 -8.07 5.01 5.04
C LEU A 29 -6.83 4.38 5.70
N LEU A 30 -5.85 5.18 6.07
CA LEU A 30 -4.58 4.75 6.65
C LEU A 30 -4.55 4.90 8.18
N PHE A 31 -5.12 5.99 8.69
CA PHE A 31 -5.10 6.41 10.10
C PHE A 31 -6.52 6.81 10.55
N PRO A 32 -7.43 5.84 10.76
CA PRO A 32 -8.80 6.13 11.18
C PRO A 32 -8.85 6.81 12.58
N PRO A 33 -9.74 7.79 12.79
CA PRO A 33 -9.72 8.70 13.94
C PRO A 33 -10.09 8.07 15.29
N GLU A 34 -10.73 6.89 15.33
CA GLU A 34 -11.22 6.25 16.56
C GLU A 34 -10.13 5.53 17.38
N ARG A 35 -8.92 6.08 17.47
CA ARG A 35 -7.82 5.40 18.16
C ARG A 35 -7.24 6.20 19.32
N PRO A 36 -7.43 5.77 20.57
CA PRO A 36 -6.68 6.34 21.67
C PRO A 36 -5.18 6.01 21.49
N PRO A 37 -4.28 6.98 21.69
CA PRO A 37 -2.84 6.73 21.70
C PRO A 37 -2.51 5.88 22.92
N SER A 38 -2.52 4.56 22.77
CA SER A 38 -1.96 3.64 23.76
C SER A 38 -0.57 3.21 23.32
N PRO A 39 0.45 3.29 24.19
CA PRO A 39 1.77 2.73 23.93
C PRO A 39 1.72 1.19 23.74
N GLU A 40 0.64 0.55 24.21
CA GLU A 40 0.33 -0.86 24.00
C GLU A 40 -0.85 -0.96 23.02
N MET A 41 -0.53 -1.13 21.75
CA MET A 41 -1.52 -1.32 20.69
C MET A 41 -2.12 -2.72 20.81
N PRO A 42 -3.45 -2.87 21.02
CA PRO A 42 -4.08 -4.18 21.12
C PRO A 42 -3.80 -5.03 19.87
N GLU A 43 -3.58 -6.31 20.08
CA GLU A 43 -3.45 -7.28 19.00
C GLU A 43 -4.71 -7.24 18.11
N GLY A 44 -4.51 -7.32 16.79
CA GLY A 44 -5.62 -7.23 15.84
C GLY A 44 -6.07 -5.81 15.49
N THR A 45 -5.47 -4.75 16.04
CA THR A 45 -5.82 -3.38 15.63
C THR A 45 -5.15 -3.02 14.30
N PRO A 46 -5.89 -2.53 13.28
CA PRO A 46 -5.32 -2.17 11.98
C PRO A 46 -4.17 -1.16 12.10
N ARG A 47 -3.07 -1.38 11.39
CA ARG A 47 -1.95 -0.43 11.29
C ARG A 47 -1.67 -0.11 9.82
N ALA A 48 -1.16 1.09 9.56
CA ALA A 48 -0.72 1.49 8.24
C ALA A 48 0.66 0.90 7.94
N TYR A 49 0.82 0.41 6.71
CA TYR A 49 2.06 -0.13 6.19
C TYR A 49 2.31 0.38 4.78
N ALA A 50 3.58 0.34 4.38
CA ALA A 50 3.99 0.58 3.01
C ALA A 50 4.91 -0.54 2.51
N ILE A 51 4.83 -0.83 1.20
CA ILE A 51 5.89 -1.55 0.49
C ILE A 51 6.60 -0.53 -0.39
N LEU A 52 7.83 -0.20 0.01
CA LEU A 52 8.68 0.81 -0.63
C LEU A 52 9.62 0.17 -1.64
N ASP A 53 9.79 0.81 -2.79
CA ASP A 53 10.66 0.37 -3.87
C ASP A 53 12.04 1.03 -3.75
N ALA A 54 13.05 0.27 -3.32
CA ALA A 54 14.42 0.80 -3.21
C ALA A 54 14.99 1.22 -4.58
N ALA A 55 14.49 0.66 -5.69
CA ALA A 55 14.93 1.08 -7.02
C ALA A 55 14.53 2.53 -7.36
N LYS A 56 13.53 3.09 -6.66
CA LYS A 56 13.09 4.49 -6.80
C LYS A 56 13.61 5.41 -5.70
N LEU A 57 14.02 4.82 -4.56
CA LEU A 57 14.43 5.55 -3.36
C LEU A 57 15.92 5.33 -3.09
N VAL A 58 16.73 6.33 -3.43
CA VAL A 58 18.17 6.33 -3.12
C VAL A 58 18.38 6.19 -1.62
N ASN A 59 19.31 5.31 -1.22
CA ASN A 59 19.68 5.03 0.17
C ASN A 59 18.48 4.66 1.06
N LEU A 60 17.52 3.89 0.54
CA LEU A 60 16.33 3.50 1.29
C LEU A 60 16.64 2.78 2.61
N SER A 61 17.58 1.82 2.62
CA SER A 61 17.93 1.07 3.86
C SER A 61 18.39 2.02 4.96
N GLU A 62 19.33 2.91 4.65
CA GLU A 62 19.88 3.89 5.58
C GLU A 62 18.83 4.91 6.04
N THR A 63 17.93 5.31 5.12
CA THR A 63 16.77 6.16 5.44
C THR A 63 15.83 5.47 6.43
N LEU A 64 15.57 4.17 6.24
CA LEU A 64 14.71 3.38 7.12
C LEU A 64 15.33 3.16 8.50
N GLU A 65 16.62 2.85 8.55
CA GLU A 65 17.39 2.77 9.79
C GLU A 65 17.33 4.08 10.57
N THR A 66 17.59 5.21 9.91
CA THR A 66 17.54 6.55 10.52
C THR A 66 16.13 6.93 10.96
N SER A 67 15.09 6.49 10.23
CA SER A 67 13.70 6.81 10.55
C SER A 67 13.20 6.14 11.84
N GLY A 68 13.84 5.06 12.28
CA GLY A 68 13.38 4.23 13.40
C GLY A 68 12.09 3.44 13.13
N LEU A 69 11.50 3.53 11.93
CA LEU A 69 10.29 2.78 11.59
C LEU A 69 10.59 1.28 11.53
N PRO A 70 9.75 0.40 12.10
CA PRO A 70 9.91 -1.04 11.94
C PRO A 70 9.83 -1.44 10.46
N HIS A 71 10.87 -2.08 9.94
CA HIS A 71 10.96 -2.40 8.51
C HIS A 71 11.66 -3.74 8.24
N ARG A 72 11.40 -4.32 7.05
CA ARG A 72 12.05 -5.54 6.56
C ARG A 72 12.13 -5.58 5.03
N CYS A 73 13.30 -5.88 4.49
CA CYS A 73 13.49 -6.22 3.08
C CYS A 73 12.74 -7.52 2.74
N LEU A 74 12.02 -7.59 1.62
CA LEU A 74 11.35 -8.84 1.21
C LEU A 74 12.32 -9.84 0.56
N PHE A 75 13.50 -9.41 0.13
CA PHE A 75 14.57 -10.34 -0.24
C PHE A 75 15.26 -10.88 1.01
N LYS A 76 15.96 -12.02 0.91
CA LYS A 76 16.65 -12.66 2.04
C LYS A 76 18.01 -13.23 1.60
N GLY A 77 18.97 -13.27 2.52
CA GLY A 77 20.28 -13.91 2.32
C GLY A 77 21.05 -13.22 1.20
N ALA A 78 21.74 -14.00 0.36
CA ALA A 78 22.52 -13.48 -0.76
C ALA A 78 21.74 -12.52 -1.68
N ALA A 79 20.44 -12.75 -1.89
CA ALA A 79 19.61 -11.85 -2.69
C ALA A 79 19.39 -10.48 -2.02
N GLN A 80 19.29 -10.43 -0.69
CA GLN A 80 19.22 -9.16 0.04
C GLN A 80 20.57 -8.46 0.06
N GLU A 81 21.66 -9.19 0.29
CA GLU A 81 23.02 -8.64 0.30
C GLU A 81 23.38 -8.02 -1.05
N THR A 82 23.01 -8.69 -2.14
CA THR A 82 23.33 -8.25 -3.50
C THR A 82 22.34 -7.20 -4.00
N TRP A 83 21.04 -7.40 -3.79
CA TRP A 83 19.98 -6.61 -4.44
C TRP A 83 19.13 -5.78 -3.49
N GLY A 84 19.50 -5.68 -2.20
CA GLY A 84 18.73 -4.93 -1.19
C GLY A 84 18.49 -3.46 -1.56
N HIS A 85 19.43 -2.86 -2.29
CA HIS A 85 19.37 -1.47 -2.79
C HIS A 85 18.35 -1.26 -3.94
N VAL A 86 17.80 -2.34 -4.52
CA VAL A 86 16.71 -2.31 -5.52
C VAL A 86 15.53 -3.20 -5.12
N ALA A 87 15.55 -3.74 -3.91
CA ALA A 87 14.52 -4.63 -3.40
C ALA A 87 13.30 -3.86 -2.86
N PRO A 88 12.14 -4.53 -2.77
CA PRO A 88 11.01 -3.99 -2.03
C PRO A 88 11.22 -4.14 -0.51
N TRP A 89 10.85 -3.09 0.23
CA TRP A 89 10.93 -3.03 1.70
C TRP A 89 9.57 -2.81 2.30
N LEU A 90 9.16 -3.70 3.21
CA LEU A 90 7.95 -3.54 4.00
C LEU A 90 8.26 -2.67 5.21
N VAL A 91 7.41 -1.68 5.48
CA VAL A 91 7.58 -0.70 6.57
C VAL A 91 6.26 -0.49 7.30
N ALA A 92 6.28 -0.46 8.62
CA ALA A 92 5.16 0.00 9.44
C ALA A 92 5.19 1.53 9.52
N LEU A 93 4.13 2.18 9.07
CA LEU A 93 4.05 3.64 9.05
C LEU A 93 3.56 4.19 10.39
N ASP A 94 4.04 5.38 10.70
CA ASP A 94 3.63 6.17 11.86
C ASP A 94 3.29 7.59 11.38
N GLN A 95 2.15 8.12 11.83
CA GLN A 95 1.64 9.44 11.44
C GLN A 95 2.57 10.60 11.85
N GLU A 96 3.34 10.43 12.93
CA GLU A 96 4.25 11.46 13.42
C GLU A 96 5.61 11.41 12.71
N ASN A 97 5.91 10.32 12.00
CA ASN A 97 7.22 10.10 11.40
C ASN A 97 7.42 10.96 10.14
N ARG A 98 8.59 11.60 10.05
CA ARG A 98 8.97 12.45 8.90
C ARG A 98 9.01 11.67 7.58
N LEU A 99 9.45 10.42 7.57
CA LEU A 99 9.48 9.60 6.35
C LEU A 99 8.05 9.35 5.83
N THR A 100 7.12 9.02 6.71
CA THR A 100 5.68 8.89 6.35
C THR A 100 5.21 10.16 5.66
N ARG A 101 5.46 11.32 6.24
CA ARG A 101 5.07 12.61 5.66
C ARG A 101 5.67 12.85 4.28
N ARG A 102 6.96 12.59 4.12
CA ARG A 102 7.69 12.75 2.85
C ARG A 102 7.09 11.89 1.74
N LEU A 103 6.63 10.68 2.05
CA LEU A 103 5.99 9.78 1.09
C LEU A 103 4.70 10.37 0.48
N PHE A 104 4.06 11.33 1.15
CA PHE A 104 2.85 12.02 0.71
C PHE A 104 3.08 13.50 0.34
N THR A 105 4.34 13.95 0.35
CA THR A 105 4.73 15.34 0.03
C THR A 105 5.21 15.43 -1.41
N GLN A 106 4.74 16.43 -2.15
CA GLN A 106 5.19 16.75 -3.50
C GLN A 106 6.62 17.27 -3.49
N GLY A 107 7.37 17.03 -4.57
CA GLY A 107 8.74 17.51 -4.72
C GLY A 107 9.75 16.37 -4.80
N GLU A 108 11.03 16.73 -4.72
CA GLU A 108 12.14 15.83 -5.01
C GLU A 108 13.10 15.65 -3.82
N GLY A 109 13.80 14.51 -3.85
CA GLY A 109 14.89 14.19 -2.92
C GLY A 109 14.48 14.28 -1.44
N PRO A 110 15.11 15.15 -0.63
CA PRO A 110 14.85 15.23 0.81
C PRO A 110 13.48 15.87 1.13
N VAL A 111 12.86 16.57 0.19
CA VAL A 111 11.63 17.33 0.39
C VAL A 111 10.40 16.44 0.27
N GLY A 112 10.18 15.89 -0.93
CA GLY A 112 9.01 15.09 -1.26
C GLY A 112 9.39 13.82 -2.00
N LEU A 113 8.51 12.82 -1.91
CA LEU A 113 8.68 11.53 -2.57
C LEU A 113 7.41 11.11 -3.33
N TRP A 114 6.34 11.90 -3.27
CA TRP A 114 5.04 11.53 -3.84
C TRP A 114 5.11 11.26 -5.35
N ASP A 115 5.80 12.14 -6.09
CA ASP A 115 5.86 12.10 -7.56
C ASP A 115 6.61 10.87 -8.11
N LEU A 116 7.48 10.26 -7.29
CA LEU A 116 8.19 9.02 -7.63
C LEU A 116 7.26 7.78 -7.61
N ALA A 117 6.10 7.88 -6.96
CA ALA A 117 5.23 6.76 -6.63
C ALA A 117 6.02 5.55 -6.08
N PRO A 118 6.83 5.72 -5.01
CA PRO A 118 7.76 4.70 -4.57
C PRO A 118 7.11 3.61 -3.71
N ALA A 119 5.81 3.73 -3.43
CA ALA A 119 5.16 2.96 -2.39
C ALA A 119 3.80 2.43 -2.83
N LEU A 120 3.50 1.21 -2.39
CA LEU A 120 2.12 0.81 -2.14
C LEU A 120 1.80 1.04 -0.67
N TYR A 121 0.60 1.50 -0.36
CA TYR A 121 0.13 1.67 1.02
C TYR A 121 -1.02 0.72 1.30
N PHE A 122 -1.15 0.27 2.54
CA PHE A 122 -2.26 -0.58 2.95
C PHE A 122 -2.42 -0.56 4.46
N THR A 123 -3.58 -1.00 4.94
CA THR A 123 -3.79 -1.29 6.35
C THR A 123 -3.81 -2.79 6.60
N SER A 124 -3.41 -3.23 7.79
CA SER A 124 -3.55 -4.63 8.20
C SER A 124 -3.61 -4.77 9.72
N THR A 125 -4.34 -5.77 10.19
CA THR A 125 -4.37 -6.19 11.60
C THR A 125 -3.19 -7.09 11.95
N LEU A 126 -2.47 -7.62 10.95
CA LEU A 126 -1.31 -8.48 11.14
C LEU A 126 -0.05 -7.69 11.51
N GLY A 127 0.87 -8.37 12.19
CA GLY A 127 2.18 -7.80 12.52
C GLY A 127 3.14 -7.75 11.31
N LEU A 128 4.17 -6.89 11.41
CA LEU A 128 5.19 -6.71 10.37
C LEU A 128 5.82 -8.04 9.90
N HIS A 129 6.14 -8.94 10.83
CA HIS A 129 6.75 -10.23 10.50
C HIS A 129 5.80 -11.15 9.70
N GLU A 130 4.51 -11.14 10.02
CA GLU A 130 3.51 -11.96 9.34
C GLU A 130 3.25 -11.46 7.93
N LEU A 131 3.12 -10.14 7.78
CA LEU A 131 3.04 -9.48 6.49
C LEU A 131 4.29 -9.75 5.64
N TRP A 132 5.48 -9.66 6.24
CA TRP A 132 6.73 -10.01 5.57
C TRP A 132 6.72 -11.46 5.06
N ARG A 133 6.27 -12.43 5.87
CA ARG A 133 6.13 -13.84 5.43
C ARG A 133 5.11 -13.99 4.30
N HIS A 134 4.03 -13.21 4.34
CA HIS A 134 2.98 -13.21 3.31
C HIS A 134 3.51 -12.72 1.97
N PHE A 135 3.99 -11.47 1.91
CA PHE A 135 4.37 -10.82 0.66
C PHE A 135 5.57 -11.47 -0.03
N ARG A 136 6.48 -12.11 0.71
CA ARG A 136 7.63 -12.81 0.13
C ARG A 136 7.26 -13.90 -0.85
N LYS A 137 6.10 -14.53 -0.66
CA LYS A 137 5.58 -15.59 -1.56
C LYS A 137 5.30 -15.09 -2.97
N PHE A 138 5.12 -13.78 -3.14
CA PHE A 138 4.73 -13.16 -4.41
C PHE A 138 5.89 -12.47 -5.14
N THR A 139 7.10 -12.46 -4.56
CA THR A 139 8.28 -11.79 -5.15
C THR A 139 8.78 -12.44 -6.44
N ARG A 140 8.37 -13.68 -6.70
CA ARG A 140 8.76 -14.46 -7.87
C ARG A 140 7.56 -15.21 -8.43
N ILE A 141 7.53 -15.33 -9.76
CA ILE A 141 6.60 -16.17 -10.50
C ILE A 141 7.39 -17.07 -11.44
N GLU A 142 6.77 -18.15 -11.86
CA GLU A 142 7.29 -19.06 -12.87
C GLU A 142 6.68 -18.67 -14.22
N ASP A 143 7.51 -18.60 -15.26
CA ASP A 143 7.04 -18.39 -16.63
C ASP A 143 6.54 -19.71 -17.26
N GLU A 144 6.04 -19.64 -18.50
CA GLU A 144 5.51 -20.81 -19.21
C GLU A 144 6.56 -21.91 -19.45
N ALA A 145 7.85 -21.57 -19.42
CA ALA A 145 8.97 -22.49 -19.60
C ALA A 145 9.51 -23.06 -18.27
N GLY A 146 8.88 -22.73 -17.14
CA GLY A 146 9.30 -23.19 -15.82
C GLY A 146 10.43 -22.36 -15.20
N LYS A 147 10.79 -21.22 -15.81
CA LYS A 147 11.87 -20.36 -15.31
C LYS A 147 11.31 -19.36 -14.31
N TRP A 148 12.00 -19.25 -13.18
CA TRP A 148 11.68 -18.29 -12.16
C TRP A 148 12.14 -16.87 -12.54
N ILE A 149 11.21 -15.93 -12.50
CA ILE A 149 11.45 -14.50 -12.69
C ILE A 149 10.94 -13.69 -11.50
N TYR A 150 11.53 -12.51 -11.29
CA TYR A 150 11.05 -11.59 -10.26
C TYR A 150 9.78 -10.89 -10.71
N PHE A 151 8.75 -10.92 -9.86
CA PHE A 151 7.49 -10.23 -10.08
C PHE A 151 7.43 -8.98 -9.21
N ARG A 152 7.47 -7.81 -9.84
CA ARG A 152 7.41 -6.50 -9.18
C ARG A 152 5.98 -6.16 -8.78
N PHE A 153 5.40 -6.95 -7.88
CA PHE A 153 4.01 -6.77 -7.45
C PHE A 153 3.75 -5.43 -6.74
N TRP A 154 4.82 -4.75 -6.29
CA TRP A 154 4.76 -3.46 -5.60
C TRP A 154 4.60 -2.25 -6.53
N GLU A 155 4.27 -2.48 -7.80
CA GLU A 155 3.93 -1.43 -8.76
C GLU A 155 2.42 -1.37 -9.01
N ALA A 156 1.90 -0.16 -9.25
CA ALA A 156 0.47 0.06 -9.48
C ALA A 156 -0.09 -0.77 -10.65
N ILE A 157 0.70 -0.95 -11.72
CA ILE A 157 0.30 -1.79 -12.86
C ILE A 157 0.15 -3.26 -12.45
N SER A 158 1.06 -3.78 -11.63
CA SER A 158 1.00 -5.15 -11.11
C SER A 158 -0.20 -5.35 -10.20
N ILE A 159 -0.53 -4.35 -9.36
CA ILE A 159 -1.74 -4.36 -8.54
C ILE A 159 -3.00 -4.39 -9.41
N ARG A 160 -3.05 -3.60 -10.48
CA ARG A 160 -4.16 -3.64 -11.43
C ARG A 160 -4.31 -5.02 -12.06
N MET A 161 -3.21 -5.63 -12.50
CA MET A 161 -3.21 -6.99 -13.07
C MET A 161 -3.69 -8.03 -12.06
N LEU A 162 -3.15 -8.02 -10.83
CA LEU A 162 -3.58 -8.92 -9.75
C LEU A 162 -5.06 -8.76 -9.43
N TYR A 163 -5.56 -7.52 -9.42
CA TYR A 163 -6.98 -7.25 -9.18
C TYR A 163 -7.87 -7.76 -10.32
N LEU A 164 -7.44 -7.62 -11.57
CA LEU A 164 -8.18 -8.17 -12.73
C LEU A 164 -8.20 -9.70 -12.71
N SER A 165 -7.15 -10.34 -12.20
CA SER A 165 -7.06 -11.80 -12.04
C SER A 165 -7.55 -12.31 -10.68
N ARG A 166 -8.31 -11.53 -9.91
CA ARG A 166 -8.68 -11.83 -8.50
C ARG A 166 -9.44 -13.15 -8.30
N ASP A 167 -10.05 -13.70 -9.35
CA ASP A 167 -10.72 -15.00 -9.29
C ASP A 167 -9.72 -16.16 -9.21
N LEU A 168 -8.44 -15.92 -9.55
CA LEU A 168 -7.37 -16.88 -9.32
C LEU A 168 -7.02 -16.94 -7.82
N PRO A 169 -6.90 -18.15 -7.22
CA PRO A 169 -6.60 -18.29 -5.79
C PRO A 169 -5.35 -17.54 -5.35
N SER A 170 -4.30 -17.51 -6.17
CA SER A 170 -3.05 -16.80 -5.87
C SER A 170 -3.24 -15.28 -5.80
N ALA A 171 -4.07 -14.71 -6.69
CA ALA A 171 -4.34 -13.28 -6.71
C ALA A 171 -5.27 -12.86 -5.56
N ALA A 172 -6.31 -13.66 -5.26
CA ALA A 172 -7.13 -13.44 -4.07
C ALA A 172 -6.29 -13.52 -2.77
N ALA A 173 -5.40 -14.51 -2.68
CA ALA A 173 -4.52 -14.67 -1.54
C ALA A 173 -3.61 -13.45 -1.34
N PHE A 174 -3.12 -12.82 -2.41
CA PHE A 174 -2.28 -11.61 -2.31
C PHE A 174 -2.95 -10.51 -1.48
N PHE A 175 -4.22 -10.18 -1.78
CA PHE A 175 -4.92 -9.08 -1.12
C PHE A 175 -5.38 -9.41 0.30
N ARG A 176 -5.57 -10.69 0.64
CA ARG A 176 -6.21 -11.14 1.90
C ARG A 176 -5.83 -10.37 3.18
N PRO A 177 -4.54 -10.07 3.49
CA PRO A 177 -4.20 -9.33 4.72
C PRO A 177 -4.41 -7.81 4.63
N CYS A 178 -4.86 -7.28 3.49
CA CYS A 178 -5.02 -5.86 3.18
C CYS A 178 -6.50 -5.54 2.93
N PRO A 179 -7.28 -5.13 3.96
CA PRO A 179 -8.66 -4.70 3.75
C PRO A 179 -8.76 -3.51 2.80
N VAL A 180 -7.77 -2.62 2.83
CA VAL A 180 -7.59 -1.52 1.89
C VAL A 180 -6.15 -1.50 1.41
N LEU A 181 -5.95 -1.45 0.09
CA LEU A 181 -4.67 -1.23 -0.57
C LEU A 181 -4.79 -0.04 -1.51
N ILE A 182 -3.80 0.85 -1.45
CA ILE A 182 -3.73 2.11 -2.18
C ILE A 182 -2.45 2.09 -3.02
N ALA A 183 -2.60 2.22 -4.33
CA ALA A 183 -1.49 2.31 -5.27
C ALA A 183 -1.50 3.69 -5.96
N PRO A 184 -0.56 4.59 -5.62
CA PRO A 184 -0.45 5.90 -6.25
C PRO A 184 -0.13 5.82 -7.74
N VAL A 185 -0.79 6.67 -8.53
CA VAL A 185 -0.51 6.94 -9.95
C VAL A 185 -0.43 8.46 -10.17
N PRO A 186 0.56 9.15 -9.56
CA PRO A 186 0.61 10.61 -9.48
C PRO A 186 0.67 11.30 -10.85
N ARG A 187 1.28 10.67 -11.85
CA ARG A 187 1.28 11.15 -13.26
C ARG A 187 -0.13 11.29 -13.84
N GLU A 188 -1.10 10.58 -13.29
CA GLU A 188 -2.50 10.64 -13.68
C GLU A 188 -3.36 11.36 -12.63
N GLY A 189 -2.75 12.01 -11.63
CA GLY A 189 -3.45 12.74 -10.56
C GLY A 189 -4.33 11.88 -9.66
N ALA A 190 -4.04 10.57 -9.56
CA ALA A 190 -4.96 9.61 -8.93
C ALA A 190 -4.25 8.56 -8.06
N CYS A 191 -5.07 7.80 -7.34
CA CYS A 191 -4.70 6.54 -6.68
C CYS A 191 -5.68 5.44 -7.11
N LEU A 192 -5.17 4.22 -7.27
CA LEU A 192 -6.00 3.02 -7.36
C LEU A 192 -6.25 2.50 -5.94
N ILE A 193 -7.53 2.31 -5.59
CA ILE A 193 -7.95 1.78 -4.29
C ILE A 193 -8.57 0.40 -4.52
N VAL A 194 -7.96 -0.61 -3.92
CA VAL A 194 -8.52 -1.96 -3.81
C VAL A 194 -9.04 -2.09 -2.38
N SER A 195 -10.35 -2.08 -2.22
CA SER A 195 -11.01 -2.38 -0.95
C SER A 195 -11.63 -3.77 -1.00
N GLN A 196 -11.41 -4.54 0.06
CA GLN A 196 -12.20 -5.71 0.38
C GLN A 196 -13.40 -5.23 1.20
N SER A 197 -14.36 -4.57 0.55
CA SER A 197 -15.70 -4.47 1.13
C SER A 197 -16.18 -5.90 1.42
N LEU A 198 -16.55 -6.16 2.68
CA LEU A 198 -17.12 -7.41 3.18
C LEU A 198 -18.02 -8.05 2.12
N SER A 199 -17.62 -9.19 1.58
CA SER A 199 -18.63 -10.14 1.09
C SER A 199 -19.41 -10.62 2.31
N ALA A 200 -20.49 -9.93 2.67
CA ALA A 200 -21.61 -10.65 3.24
C ALA A 200 -22.22 -11.45 2.07
N PRO A 201 -22.26 -12.79 2.12
CA PRO A 201 -23.08 -13.53 1.18
C PRO A 201 -24.54 -13.23 1.53
N GLY A 202 -25.29 -12.66 0.59
CA GLY A 202 -26.74 -12.52 0.71
C GLY A 202 -27.26 -11.09 0.76
N MET A 203 -27.27 -10.42 -0.39
CA MET A 203 -28.43 -9.64 -0.79
C MET A 203 -28.43 -9.60 -2.32
N SER A 204 -29.23 -10.47 -2.94
CA SER A 204 -29.54 -10.32 -4.36
C SER A 204 -30.26 -8.99 -4.55
N PRO A 205 -29.93 -8.18 -5.57
CA PRO A 205 -30.80 -7.04 -5.92
C PRO A 205 -32.20 -7.59 -6.23
N PRO A 206 -33.28 -6.89 -5.83
CA PRO A 206 -34.62 -7.28 -6.25
C PRO A 206 -34.68 -7.27 -7.78
N PRO A 207 -35.39 -8.23 -8.40
CA PRO A 207 -35.52 -8.26 -9.86
C PRO A 207 -36.18 -6.94 -10.33
N PRO A 208 -35.80 -6.44 -11.51
CA PRO A 208 -36.40 -5.23 -12.06
C PRO A 208 -37.91 -5.45 -12.20
N ALA A 209 -38.70 -4.51 -11.69
CA ALA A 209 -40.14 -4.50 -11.91
C ALA A 209 -40.39 -4.48 -13.41
N LEU A 210 -40.98 -5.56 -13.92
CA LEU A 210 -41.54 -5.60 -15.26
C LEU A 210 -42.59 -4.49 -15.33
N MET A 211 -42.30 -3.42 -16.09
CA MET A 211 -43.35 -2.56 -16.62
C MET A 211 -44.15 -3.42 -17.61
N GLU A 212 -45.21 -4.05 -17.12
CA GLU A 212 -46.28 -4.51 -17.99
C GLU A 212 -46.90 -3.25 -18.61
N THR A 213 -46.54 -3.03 -19.86
CA THR A 213 -47.39 -2.33 -20.81
C THR A 213 -48.68 -3.13 -20.94
N ALA A 214 -49.80 -2.55 -20.52
CA ALA A 214 -51.12 -2.95 -20.95
C ALA A 214 -51.78 -1.75 -21.67
N PRO A 215 -52.55 -2.00 -22.73
CA PRO A 215 -53.06 -0.97 -23.64
C PRO A 215 -54.12 -0.05 -23.02
#